data_AF-A0A7C5LMW8-F1
#
_entry.id   AF-A0A7C5LMW8-F1
#
_cell.length_a   1.000
_cell.length_b   1.000
_cell.length_c   1.000
_cell.angle_alpha   90.00
_cell.angle_beta   90.00
_cell.angle_gamma   90.00
#
_symmetry.space_group_name_H-M   'P 1'
#
loop_
_entity.id
_entity.type
_entity.pdbx_description
1 polymer ?
#
loop_
_entity_poly.entity_id
_entity_poly.type
_entity_poly.pdbx_seq_one_letter_code
_entity_poly.pdbx_strand_id
1 'polypeptide(L)' 'TWDFLTRSDIVSSLIKGCVFGFIATVMGCYHGFRSGRGAQGVGHATKGAVEAAAILILAANFLLTNLFFSS' A
#
# COMPACT_ATOMS: atom_id res chain seq x y z
N THR A 1 -21.45 8.60 -24.12
CA THR A 1 -21.15 9.37 -22.88
C THR A 1 -20.50 8.52 -21.79
N TRP A 2 -19.93 7.34 -22.08
CA TRP A 2 -19.29 6.46 -21.08
C TRP A 2 -18.02 5.77 -21.63
N ASP A 3 -17.27 6.43 -22.51
CA ASP A 3 -16.06 5.87 -23.15
C ASP A 3 -14.76 6.43 -22.55
N PHE A 4 -14.77 6.73 -21.24
CA PHE A 4 -13.57 7.18 -20.49
C PHE A 4 -12.96 6.08 -19.61
N LEU A 5 -13.64 4.94 -19.46
CA LEU A 5 -13.15 3.78 -18.73
C LEU A 5 -12.69 2.73 -19.75
N THR A 6 -11.45 2.82 -20.18
CA THR A 6 -10.86 1.76 -20.99
C THR A 6 -10.73 0.53 -20.10
N ARG A 7 -10.88 -0.68 -20.65
CA ARG A 7 -10.63 -1.94 -19.89
C ARG A 7 -9.26 -1.92 -19.18
N SER A 8 -8.30 -1.20 -19.75
CA SER A 8 -6.96 -0.94 -19.21
C SER A 8 -6.99 -0.21 -17.86
N ASP A 9 -7.87 0.78 -17.67
CA ASP A 9 -7.98 1.57 -16.43
C ASP A 9 -8.50 0.74 -15.25
N ILE A 10 -9.39 -0.22 -15.53
CA ILE A 10 -9.92 -1.14 -14.52
C ILE A 10 -8.83 -2.12 -14.08
N VAL A 11 -8.08 -2.68 -15.03
CA VAL A 11 -6.99 -3.61 -14.75
C VAL A 11 -5.85 -2.90 -13.99
N SER A 12 -5.49 -1.67 -14.38
CA SER A 12 -4.46 -0.89 -13.70
C SER A 12 -4.85 -0.54 -12.25
N SER A 13 -6.13 -0.24 -12.00
CA SER A 13 -6.66 0.02 -10.65
C SER A 13 -6.69 -1.23 -9.78
N LEU A 14 -7.01 -2.39 -10.35
CA LEU A 14 -6.99 -3.67 -9.63
C LEU A 14 -5.56 -4.04 -9.20
N ILE A 15 -4.59 -3.89 -10.11
CA ILE A 15 -3.17 -4.12 -9.81
C ILE A 15 -2.69 -3.17 -8.70
N LYS A 16 -3.03 -1.87 -8.77
CA LYS A 16 -2.74 -0.90 -7.72
C LYS A 16 -3.31 -1.35 -6.36
N GLY A 17 -4.57 -1.78 -6.32
CA GLY A 17 -5.20 -2.31 -5.11
C GLY A 17 -4.48 -3.53 -4.53
N CYS A 18 -4.09 -4.49 -5.37
CA CYS A 18 -3.31 -5.65 -4.94
C CYS A 18 -1.95 -5.26 -4.36
N VAL A 19 -1.24 -4.31 -5.00
CA VAL A 19 0.06 -3.83 -4.51
C VAL A 19 -0.07 -3.13 -3.16
N PHE A 20 -1.07 -2.26 -2.98
CA PHE A 20 -1.29 -1.57 -1.72
C PHE A 20 -1.66 -2.54 -0.59
N GLY A 21 -2.54 -3.50 -0.87
CA GLY A 21 -2.88 -4.56 0.08
C GLY A 21 -1.67 -5.39 0.50
N PHE A 22 -0.84 -5.80 -0.47
CA PHE A 22 0.38 -6.55 -0.21
C PHE A 22 1.36 -5.76 0.68
N ILE A 23 1.61 -4.48 0.37
CA ILE A 23 2.46 -3.60 1.16
C ILE A 23 1.93 -3.47 2.59
N ALA A 24 0.62 -3.23 2.75
CA ALA A 24 -0.01 -3.08 4.06
C ALA A 24 0.11 -4.36 4.91
N THR A 25 -0.14 -5.53 4.33
CA THR A 25 -0.01 -6.82 5.04
C THR A 25 1.44 -7.09 5.42
N VAL A 26 2.41 -6.91 4.51
CA VAL A 26 3.82 -7.13 4.78
C VAL A 26 4.32 -6.20 5.90
N MET A 27 3.96 -4.91 5.85
CA MET A 27 4.34 -3.96 6.89
C MET A 27 3.69 -4.25 8.24
N GLY A 28 2.43 -4.66 8.24
CA GLY A 28 1.73 -5.09 9.45
C GLY A 28 2.38 -6.32 10.09
N CYS A 29 2.71 -7.35 9.30
CA CYS A 29 3.42 -8.52 9.78
C CYS A 29 4.82 -8.16 10.28
N TYR A 30 5.58 -7.35 9.54
CA TYR A 30 6.95 -6.98 9.88
C TYR A 30 7.05 -6.25 11.22
N HIS A 31 6.20 -5.25 11.45
CA HIS A 31 6.16 -4.54 12.73
C HIS A 31 5.50 -5.36 13.83
N GLY A 32 4.53 -6.22 13.51
CA GLY A 32 3.93 -7.15 14.46
C GLY A 32 4.93 -8.15 15.03
N PHE A 33 5.77 -8.76 14.18
CA PHE A 33 6.83 -9.68 14.62
C PHE A 33 7.96 -8.99 15.40
N ARG A 34 8.20 -7.69 15.13
CA ARG A 34 9.19 -6.87 15.83
C ARG A 34 8.63 -6.11 17.04
N SER A 35 7.36 -6.32 17.39
CA SER A 35 6.72 -5.64 18.49
C SER A 35 7.38 -6.01 19.82
N GLY A 36 7.57 -4.99 20.66
CA GLY A 36 7.94 -5.18 22.06
C GLY A 36 6.84 -5.90 22.85
N ARG A 37 7.19 -6.33 24.08
CA ARG A 37 6.25 -7.00 24.99
C ARG A 37 5.30 -5.97 25.61
N GLY A 38 4.03 -6.32 25.76
CA GLY A 38 3.02 -5.51 26.44
C GLY A 38 2.20 -4.57 25.54
N ALA A 39 1.10 -4.05 26.09
CA ALA A 39 0.08 -3.28 25.36
C ALA A 39 0.61 -1.93 24.79
N GLN A 40 1.53 -1.26 25.50
CA GLN A 40 2.16 -0.04 25.00
C GLN A 40 3.13 -0.31 23.83
N GLY A 41 3.86 -1.43 23.90
CA GLY A 41 4.82 -1.82 22.86
C GLY A 41 4.13 -2.14 21.53
N VAL A 42 3.03 -2.90 21.57
CA VAL A 42 2.22 -3.19 20.37
C VAL A 42 1.58 -1.92 19.80
N GLY A 43 1.13 -0.98 20.64
CA GLY A 43 0.57 0.29 20.17
C GLY A 43 1.60 1.14 19.43
N HIS A 44 2.85 1.15 19.91
CA HIS A 44 3.95 1.86 19.26
C HIS A 44 4.37 1.20 17.94
N ALA A 45 4.44 -0.14 17.92
CA ALA A 45 4.75 -0.92 16.72
C ALA A 45 3.68 -0.75 15.64
N THR A 46 2.40 -0.74 16.00
CA THR A 46 1.29 -0.51 15.06
C THR A 46 1.36 0.88 14.44
N LYS A 47 1.68 1.93 15.22
CA LYS A 47 1.86 3.29 14.67
C LYS A 47 2.99 3.35 13.65
N GLY A 48 4.16 2.77 13.98
CA GLY A 48 5.29 2.69 13.05
C GLY A 48 4.99 1.86 11.80
N ALA A 49 4.18 0.80 11.93
CA ALA A 49 3.72 -0.01 10.80
C ALA A 49 2.89 0.82 9.82
N VAL A 50 1.92 1.58 10.32
CA VAL A 50 0.99 2.37 9.49
C VAL A 50 1.71 3.53 8.83
N GLU A 51 2.62 4.21 9.53
CA GLU A 51 3.41 5.31 8.97
C GLU A 51 4.31 4.81 7.82
N ALA A 52 5.06 3.73 8.05
CA ALA A 52 5.91 3.13 7.03
C ALA A 52 5.11 2.59 5.84
N ALA A 53 3.95 1.97 6.09
CA ALA A 53 3.05 1.50 5.04
C ALA A 53 2.48 2.66 4.22
N ALA A 54 2.07 3.77 4.84
CA ALA A 54 1.50 4.93 4.15
C ALA A 54 2.51 5.58 3.19
N ILE A 55 3.76 5.73 3.62
CA ILE A 55 4.84 6.27 2.77
C ILE A 55 5.11 5.33 1.58
N LEU A 56 5.17 4.02 1.81
CA LEU A 56 5.37 3.03 0.74
C LEU A 56 4.19 2.96 -0.23
N ILE A 57 2.96 3.03 0.26
CA ILE A 57 1.75 3.06 -0.58
C ILE A 57 1.76 4.32 -1.45
N LEU A 58 2.12 5.47 -0.89
CA LEU A 58 2.23 6.73 -1.64
C LEU A 58 3.31 6.64 -2.73
N ALA A 59 4.49 6.12 -2.39
CA ALA A 59 5.58 5.92 -3.35
C ALA A 59 5.18 4.93 -4.45
N ALA A 60 4.57 3.79 -4.09
CA ALA A 60 4.07 2.80 -5.03
C ALA A 60 2.99 3.37 -5.95
N ASN A 61 2.09 4.21 -5.43
CA ASN A 61 1.09 4.88 -6.25
C ASN A 61 1.72 5.81 -7.30
N PHE A 62 2.75 6.57 -6.91
CA PHE A 62 3.47 7.46 -7.82
C PHE A 62 4.21 6.68 -8.91
N LEU A 63 4.90 5.59 -8.53
CA LEU A 63 5.60 4.69 -9.45
C LEU A 63 4.64 4.02 -10.44
N LEU A 64 3.56 3.41 -9.94
CA LEU A 64 2.56 2.74 -10.77
C LEU A 64 1.86 3.75 -11.70
N THR A 65 1.56 4.94 -11.22
CA THR A 65 0.93 5.97 -12.06
C THR A 65 1.88 6.43 -13.16
N ASN A 66 3.16 6.66 -12.86
CA ASN A 66 4.15 6.96 -13.90
C ASN A 66 4.27 5.82 -14.91
N LEU A 67 4.37 4.57 -14.48
CA LEU A 67 4.49 3.43 -15.40
C LEU A 67 3.27 3.26 -16.31
N PHE A 68 2.06 3.51 -15.81
CA PHE A 68 0.83 3.35 -16.59
C PHE A 68 0.46 4.57 -17.46
N PHE A 69 0.82 5.80 -17.05
CA PHE A 69 0.52 7.03 -17.81
C PHE A 69 1.71 7.54 -18.65
N SER A 70 2.92 7.02 -18.45
CA SER A 70 4.10 7.36 -19.27
C SER A 70 4.17 6.55 -20.59
N SER A 71 3.13 5.78 -20.93
CA SER A 71 2.93 5.13 -22.22
C SER A 71 1.56 5.49 -22.78
#